data_AF-A0A256AAT2-F1
#
_entry.id   AF-A0A256AAT2-F1
#
_cell.length_a   1.000
_cell.length_b   1.000
_cell.length_c   1.000
_cell.angle_alpha   90.00
_cell.angle_beta   90.00
_cell.angle_gamma   90.00
#
_symmetry.space_group_name_H-M   'P 1'
#
loop_
_entity.id
_entity.type
_entity.pdbx_description
1 polymer ?
#
loop_
_entity_poly.entity_id
_entity_poly.type
_entity_poly.pdbx_seq_one_letter_code
_entity_poly.pdbx_strand_id
1 'polypeptide(L)'
;MAKNKNISEVKYLWLPINLWNLNELFTTESISPISFYEERNFGNPVNRNEEAIEDTNNLILFDDAVQSPILLRISNTLFDTNYLTEIKSSKKSGLKSFKYSKTIYLKKGNFNVCFSSEVKLNEFLNNTFMLLEVKTTNKYKSDFIVIDKMTEKTAFYQAQLISDKTAFQPFYDRAFNQIKGLIYGCVIGSIGTLEEKEQNLISELSKLKNTIGSIHTDIVLSEEYSAFWLINIRKQIKDCQKSYIDNFSKQSDVLDTLLLRLEEIDNLNKMRCDELSKQKNSTYKRDYEKEQEVLEKIKRELYQYEYENGITSLKEEFEIIKLEERRKGELKGKTREYFKIGTEEYDRKQELKQLITKCEENQKYQILKREVNLQEERLRNFQFGFTQFDTSITEQFSRISEYLHEITKKTTNYFLSKNNKSNNFPDISFEIDIKKLADYYFNYSKDYTDFSVVFPTTLSKSINESELQLLGVAVNSILAKPQGRLGNFSEQKILEIIKDIGEHLPENPDKQTLRDYYKYRIGKNDSFTFPNNSVIASIIIFLMKLNGHDQINKMLVAKNIHNRQIAFLLYGAYLGFANMPKTFTNIVFDSDNTELFSYIDNYLFNPLGEIKLIDF
;
A
#
# COMPACT_ATOMS: atom_id res chain seq x y z
N MET A 1 41.58 -47.00 0.98
CA MET A 1 40.54 -46.31 0.18
C MET A 1 39.21 -46.45 0.92
N ALA A 2 38.89 -45.47 1.76
CA ALA A 2 37.60 -45.36 2.44
C ALA A 2 36.76 -44.33 1.68
N LYS A 3 35.58 -44.72 1.18
CA LYS A 3 34.57 -43.80 0.68
C LYS A 3 33.46 -43.67 1.72
N ASN A 4 33.44 -42.49 2.33
CA ASN A 4 32.32 -41.96 3.10
C ASN A 4 31.00 -42.08 2.33
N LYS A 5 29.97 -42.63 2.99
CA LYS A 5 28.57 -42.49 2.57
C LYS A 5 27.70 -42.39 3.82
N ASN A 6 27.81 -41.25 4.51
CA ASN A 6 26.77 -40.77 5.42
C ASN A 6 26.10 -39.56 4.75
N ILE A 7 25.08 -39.83 3.93
CA ILE A 7 24.06 -38.84 3.59
C ILE A 7 22.85 -39.29 4.40
N SER A 8 22.58 -38.62 5.51
CA SER A 8 21.38 -38.81 6.31
C SER A 8 20.15 -38.56 5.42
N GLU A 9 19.28 -39.56 5.23
CA GLU A 9 18.00 -39.36 4.56
C GLU A 9 17.20 -38.27 5.28
N VAL A 10 16.87 -37.19 4.57
CA VAL A 10 16.02 -36.12 5.10
C VAL A 10 14.62 -36.70 5.29
N LYS A 11 14.21 -36.86 6.55
CA LYS A 11 12.87 -37.30 6.92
C LYS A 11 11.90 -36.13 6.80
N TYR A 12 10.69 -36.40 6.30
CA TYR A 12 9.63 -35.40 6.11
C TYR A 12 8.39 -35.75 6.95
N LEU A 13 7.64 -34.73 7.35
CA LEU A 13 6.31 -34.84 7.95
C LEU A 13 5.27 -34.14 7.08
N TRP A 14 4.03 -34.58 7.20
CA TRP A 14 2.90 -34.11 6.39
C TRP A 14 1.87 -33.36 7.23
N LEU A 15 1.44 -32.20 6.74
CA LEU A 15 0.41 -31.36 7.37
C LEU A 15 -0.73 -31.12 6.38
N PRO A 16 -1.94 -31.65 6.62
CA PRO A 16 -3.12 -31.25 5.85
C PRO A 16 -3.46 -29.78 6.12
N ILE A 17 -3.76 -29.05 5.06
CA ILE A 17 -4.17 -27.64 5.12
C ILE A 17 -5.24 -27.36 4.07
N ASN A 18 -5.98 -26.27 4.24
CA ASN A 18 -6.91 -25.78 3.24
C ASN A 18 -6.39 -24.54 2.49
N LEU A 19 -7.19 -24.09 1.52
CA LEU A 19 -6.87 -22.95 0.67
C LEU A 19 -6.70 -21.64 1.47
N TRP A 20 -7.51 -21.42 2.51
CA TRP A 20 -7.39 -20.24 3.37
C TRP A 20 -6.07 -20.24 4.13
N ASN A 21 -5.66 -21.39 4.66
CA ASN A 21 -4.37 -21.54 5.33
C ASN A 21 -3.22 -21.33 4.36
N LEU A 22 -3.38 -21.77 3.12
CA LEU A 22 -2.37 -21.59 2.08
C LEU A 22 -2.18 -20.10 1.73
N ASN A 23 -3.27 -19.33 1.62
CA ASN A 23 -3.17 -17.88 1.39
C ASN A 23 -2.44 -17.16 2.53
N GLU A 24 -2.76 -17.49 3.78
CA GLU A 24 -2.09 -16.93 4.96
C GLU A 24 -0.62 -17.36 5.01
N LEU A 25 -0.33 -18.63 4.70
CA LEU A 25 1.03 -19.17 4.62
C LEU A 25 1.91 -18.38 3.66
N PHE A 26 1.40 -18.04 2.47
CA PHE A 26 2.15 -17.24 1.49
C PHE A 26 2.10 -15.72 1.74
N THR A 27 1.30 -15.29 2.72
CA THR A 27 1.31 -13.92 3.24
C THR A 27 2.40 -13.74 4.30
N THR A 28 2.58 -14.72 5.20
CA THR A 28 3.48 -14.61 6.35
C THR A 28 4.75 -15.45 6.26
N GLU A 29 4.83 -16.39 5.31
CA GLU A 29 5.86 -17.45 5.22
C GLU A 29 5.94 -18.28 6.52
N SER A 30 4.81 -18.48 7.19
CA SER A 30 4.74 -19.24 8.44
C SER A 30 3.38 -19.88 8.67
N ILE A 31 3.36 -21.00 9.39
CA ILE A 31 2.15 -21.66 9.89
C ILE A 31 2.27 -21.88 11.39
N SER A 32 1.23 -21.49 12.13
CA SER A 32 1.20 -21.53 13.59
C SER A 32 0.00 -22.34 14.10
N PRO A 33 0.01 -22.79 15.37
CA PRO A 33 -1.20 -23.17 16.08
C PRO A 33 -2.28 -22.08 16.05
N ILE A 34 -3.56 -22.50 16.19
CA ILE A 34 -4.70 -21.59 16.04
C ILE A 34 -4.66 -20.43 17.04
N SER A 35 -4.38 -20.73 18.30
CA SER A 35 -4.35 -19.75 19.39
C SER A 35 -3.26 -18.68 19.25
N PHE A 36 -2.31 -18.84 18.33
CA PHE A 36 -1.23 -17.87 18.14
C PHE A 36 -1.68 -16.72 17.23
N TYR A 37 -2.60 -16.96 16.31
CA TYR A 37 -3.05 -15.94 15.35
C TYR A 37 -3.73 -14.76 16.05
N GLU A 38 -4.40 -15.01 17.17
CA GLU A 38 -5.01 -13.98 18.02
C GLU A 38 -3.97 -13.09 18.72
N GLU A 39 -2.85 -13.66 19.16
CA GLU A 39 -1.86 -12.98 20.01
C GLU A 39 -0.69 -12.37 19.23
N ARG A 40 -0.27 -13.00 18.12
CA ARG A 40 0.89 -12.56 17.33
C ARG A 40 0.69 -11.18 16.68
N ASN A 41 -0.55 -10.71 16.61
CA ASN A 41 -0.92 -9.35 16.18
C ASN A 41 -0.46 -8.96 14.75
N PHE A 42 -0.34 -9.94 13.86
CA PHE A 42 -0.18 -9.77 12.41
C PHE A 42 -0.83 -10.94 11.66
N GLY A 43 -1.06 -10.76 10.36
CA GLY A 43 -1.79 -11.74 9.56
C GLY A 43 -3.28 -11.78 9.90
N ASN A 44 -4.01 -12.71 9.28
CA ASN A 44 -5.45 -12.82 9.49
C ASN A 44 -5.77 -13.49 10.86
N PRO A 45 -6.54 -12.85 11.76
CA PRO A 45 -6.99 -13.49 13.00
C PRO A 45 -8.05 -14.56 12.78
N VAL A 46 -8.79 -14.48 11.67
CA VAL A 46 -9.87 -15.41 11.37
C VAL A 46 -9.23 -16.73 10.95
N ASN A 47 -9.25 -17.69 11.87
CA ASN A 47 -8.70 -19.01 11.64
C ASN A 47 -9.80 -20.07 11.67
N ARG A 48 -9.71 -20.98 10.69
CA ARG A 48 -9.75 -22.45 10.86
C ARG A 48 -10.76 -22.98 11.88
N ASN A 49 -12.02 -23.15 11.50
CA ASN A 49 -13.01 -23.84 12.35
C ASN A 49 -13.84 -24.88 11.57
N GLU A 50 -13.28 -25.49 10.53
CA GLU A 50 -14.08 -26.37 9.65
C GLU A 50 -13.50 -27.78 9.40
N GLU A 51 -12.40 -28.20 10.05
CA GLU A 51 -11.81 -29.53 9.77
C GLU A 51 -11.59 -30.42 11.01
N ALA A 52 -11.72 -31.73 10.80
CA ALA A 52 -11.69 -32.77 11.83
C ALA A 52 -10.28 -33.06 12.42
N ILE A 53 -9.23 -32.34 12.02
CA ILE A 53 -7.82 -32.62 12.35
C ILE A 53 -7.13 -31.32 12.81
N GLU A 54 -7.69 -30.65 13.80
CA GLU A 54 -7.13 -29.41 14.34
C GLU A 54 -6.98 -29.46 15.88
N ASP A 55 -5.95 -28.80 16.41
CA ASP A 55 -5.75 -28.57 17.83
C ASP A 55 -5.52 -27.07 18.06
N THR A 56 -6.07 -26.54 19.15
CA THR A 56 -5.99 -25.10 19.44
C THR A 56 -4.55 -24.63 19.64
N ASN A 57 -3.70 -25.45 20.27
CA ASN A 57 -2.32 -25.07 20.65
C ASN A 57 -1.23 -25.88 19.94
N ASN A 58 -1.60 -26.82 19.06
CA ASN A 58 -0.64 -27.68 18.37
C ASN A 58 -0.97 -27.81 16.87
N LEU A 59 0.07 -27.93 16.06
CA LEU A 59 -0.02 -28.42 14.69
C LEU A 59 0.03 -29.95 14.71
N ILE A 60 -0.88 -30.60 13.97
CA ILE A 60 -0.98 -32.06 13.90
C ILE A 60 -0.34 -32.56 12.61
N LEU A 61 0.74 -33.32 12.76
CA LEU A 61 1.60 -33.78 11.67
C LEU A 61 1.54 -35.31 11.54
N PHE A 62 1.83 -35.83 10.35
CA PHE A 62 1.83 -37.26 10.05
C PHE A 62 3.16 -37.72 9.45
N ASP A 63 3.56 -38.96 9.70
CA ASP A 63 4.78 -39.55 9.11
C ASP A 63 4.64 -39.94 7.64
N ASP A 64 3.42 -39.99 7.11
CA ASP A 64 3.13 -40.28 5.71
C ASP A 64 1.98 -39.40 5.19
N ALA A 65 1.84 -39.31 3.86
CA ALA A 65 0.80 -38.53 3.22
C ALA A 65 -0.59 -39.04 3.63
N VAL A 66 -1.52 -38.10 3.82
CA VAL A 66 -2.91 -38.36 4.21
C VAL A 66 -3.88 -37.79 3.16
N GLN A 67 -5.09 -38.33 3.07
CA GLN A 67 -6.08 -37.86 2.12
C GLN A 67 -6.46 -36.40 2.44
N SER A 68 -6.06 -35.46 1.57
CA SER A 68 -6.37 -34.04 1.67
C SER A 68 -6.31 -33.37 0.30
N PRO A 69 -7.12 -32.34 0.00
CA PRO A 69 -7.00 -31.58 -1.23
C PRO A 69 -5.65 -30.88 -1.38
N ILE A 70 -5.04 -30.45 -0.27
CA ILE A 70 -3.75 -29.77 -0.18
C ILE A 70 -2.97 -30.32 1.01
N LEU A 71 -1.69 -30.65 0.80
CA LEU A 71 -0.77 -31.12 1.85
C LEU A 71 0.50 -30.27 1.83
N LEU A 72 1.03 -29.97 3.01
CA LEU A 72 2.42 -29.54 3.14
C LEU A 72 3.30 -30.74 3.47
N ARG A 73 4.33 -30.96 2.67
CA ARG A 73 5.43 -31.88 2.98
C ARG A 73 6.57 -31.05 3.55
N ILE A 74 6.91 -31.23 4.82
CA ILE A 74 7.83 -30.36 5.56
C ILE A 74 9.06 -31.17 5.99
N SER A 75 10.25 -30.66 5.70
CA SER A 75 11.52 -31.27 6.11
C SER A 75 11.67 -31.24 7.63
N ASN A 76 12.20 -32.32 8.21
CA ASN A 76 12.45 -32.38 9.64
C ASN A 76 13.40 -31.29 10.16
N THR A 77 14.21 -30.70 9.28
CA THR A 77 15.13 -29.59 9.60
C THR A 77 14.41 -28.29 10.01
N LEU A 78 13.11 -28.17 9.76
CA LEU A 78 12.32 -26.99 10.12
C LEU A 78 11.63 -27.13 11.49
N PHE A 79 11.69 -28.31 12.12
CA PHE A 79 11.11 -28.51 13.44
C PHE A 79 12.18 -28.38 14.51
N ASP A 80 11.75 -27.78 15.62
CA ASP A 80 12.43 -27.89 16.89
C ASP A 80 12.02 -29.21 17.55
N THR A 81 12.98 -30.13 17.72
CA THR A 81 12.71 -31.48 18.24
C THR A 81 12.17 -31.47 19.66
N ASN A 82 12.43 -30.42 20.44
CA ASN A 82 11.95 -30.31 21.83
C ASN A 82 10.43 -30.06 21.91
N TYR A 83 9.84 -29.57 20.82
CA TYR A 83 8.42 -29.24 20.72
C TYR A 83 7.64 -30.21 19.83
N LEU A 84 8.29 -31.27 19.34
CA LEU A 84 7.69 -32.30 18.50
C LEU A 84 7.48 -33.58 19.31
N THR A 85 6.23 -33.94 19.58
CA THR A 85 5.89 -35.12 20.40
C THR A 85 5.03 -36.11 19.63
N GLU A 86 5.37 -37.40 19.68
CA GLU A 86 4.57 -38.45 19.04
C GLU A 86 3.28 -38.68 19.84
N ILE A 87 2.14 -38.68 19.13
CA ILE A 87 0.84 -39.00 19.69
C ILE A 87 0.72 -40.53 19.74
N LYS A 88 0.45 -41.08 20.92
CA LYS A 88 0.20 -42.52 21.09
C LYS A 88 -1.11 -42.89 20.39
N SER A 89 -1.02 -43.31 19.12
CA SER A 89 -2.18 -43.71 18.32
C SER A 89 -2.76 -45.06 18.78
N SER A 90 -4.08 -45.21 18.67
CA SER A 90 -4.72 -46.52 18.70
C SER A 90 -4.34 -47.30 17.43
N LYS A 91 -3.99 -48.58 17.55
CA LYS A 91 -3.37 -49.43 16.50
C LYS A 91 -4.11 -49.56 15.15
N LYS A 92 -5.18 -48.81 14.87
CA LYS A 92 -6.07 -49.00 13.71
C LYS A 92 -5.66 -48.29 12.41
N SER A 93 -4.83 -47.25 12.40
CA SER A 93 -4.56 -46.45 11.18
C SER A 93 -3.22 -46.70 10.48
N GLY A 94 -2.26 -47.37 11.13
CA GLY A 94 -0.91 -47.57 10.58
C GLY A 94 -0.11 -46.27 10.30
N LEU A 95 -0.63 -45.13 10.74
CA LEU A 95 -0.03 -43.79 10.64
C LEU A 95 0.48 -43.35 12.01
N LYS A 96 1.69 -42.78 12.06
CA LYS A 96 2.16 -42.07 13.25
C LYS A 96 1.79 -40.61 13.13
N SER A 97 1.25 -40.06 14.21
CA SER A 97 0.90 -38.65 14.30
C SER A 97 1.74 -37.95 15.36
N PHE A 98 1.99 -36.67 15.16
CA PHE A 98 2.83 -35.85 16.02
C PHE A 98 2.12 -34.53 16.35
N LYS A 99 2.38 -34.00 17.53
CA LYS A 99 2.02 -32.64 17.94
C LYS A 99 3.24 -31.75 17.87
N TYR A 100 3.07 -30.57 17.29
CA TYR A 100 4.08 -29.54 17.28
C TYR A 100 3.51 -28.22 17.82
N SER A 101 4.03 -27.74 18.95
CA SER A 101 3.46 -26.59 19.68
C SER A 101 4.15 -25.24 19.36
N LYS A 102 4.78 -25.13 18.19
CA LYS A 102 5.49 -23.93 17.73
C LYS A 102 5.08 -23.52 16.32
N THR A 103 5.48 -22.31 15.93
CA THR A 103 5.33 -21.82 14.56
C THR A 103 6.39 -22.44 13.66
N ILE A 104 5.98 -22.96 12.51
CA ILE A 104 6.88 -23.43 11.45
C ILE A 104 7.13 -22.27 10.50
N TYR A 105 8.39 -21.89 10.33
CA TYR A 105 8.80 -20.89 9.35
C TYR A 105 9.22 -21.56 8.04
N LEU A 106 8.71 -21.06 6.93
CA LEU A 106 9.03 -21.61 5.62
C LEU A 106 10.42 -21.18 5.15
N LYS A 107 11.20 -22.15 4.69
CA LYS A 107 12.49 -21.94 4.02
C LYS A 107 12.46 -22.64 2.67
N LYS A 108 12.88 -21.94 1.62
CA LYS A 108 12.88 -22.47 0.26
C LYS A 108 13.71 -23.76 0.18
N GLY A 109 13.17 -24.79 -0.50
CA GLY A 109 13.80 -26.11 -0.61
C GLY A 109 13.63 -27.04 0.60
N ASN A 110 13.03 -26.57 1.70
CA ASN A 110 12.79 -27.37 2.91
C ASN A 110 11.31 -27.79 3.09
N PHE A 111 10.44 -27.46 2.14
CA PHE A 111 9.05 -27.92 2.12
C PHE A 111 8.55 -28.03 0.67
N ASN A 112 7.43 -28.72 0.49
CA ASN A 112 6.66 -28.71 -0.76
C ASN A 112 5.17 -28.51 -0.46
N VAL A 113 4.47 -27.83 -1.37
CA VAL A 113 3.01 -27.77 -1.36
C VAL A 113 2.49 -28.77 -2.38
N CYS A 114 1.79 -29.78 -1.90
CA CYS A 114 1.25 -30.86 -2.72
C CYS A 114 -0.25 -30.66 -2.95
N PHE A 115 -0.65 -30.57 -4.22
CA PHE A 115 -2.03 -30.44 -4.64
C PHE A 115 -2.57 -31.79 -5.11
N SER A 116 -3.83 -32.07 -4.79
CA SER A 116 -4.56 -33.26 -5.25
C SER A 116 -4.82 -33.32 -6.76
N SER A 117 -4.75 -32.18 -7.45
CA SER A 117 -4.92 -32.09 -8.90
C SER A 117 -4.39 -30.78 -9.46
N GLU A 118 -4.15 -30.76 -10.76
CA GLU A 118 -3.79 -29.56 -11.53
C GLU A 118 -4.88 -28.47 -11.45
N VAL A 119 -6.16 -28.87 -11.39
CA VAL A 119 -7.29 -27.94 -11.23
C VAL A 119 -7.17 -27.17 -9.92
N LYS A 120 -6.80 -27.84 -8.82
CA LYS A 120 -6.64 -27.21 -7.51
C LYS A 120 -5.44 -26.27 -7.44
N LEU A 121 -4.33 -26.62 -8.09
CA LEU A 121 -3.19 -25.71 -8.24
C LEU A 121 -3.60 -24.44 -8.98
N ASN A 122 -4.29 -24.56 -10.12
CA ASN A 122 -4.72 -23.42 -10.91
C ASN A 122 -5.77 -22.56 -10.19
N GLU A 123 -6.69 -23.17 -9.44
CA GLU A 123 -7.63 -22.46 -8.56
C GLU A 123 -6.88 -21.58 -7.54
N PHE A 124 -5.87 -22.13 -6.88
CA PHE A 124 -5.01 -21.39 -5.95
C PHE A 124 -4.25 -20.24 -6.64
N LEU A 125 -3.60 -20.50 -7.78
CA LEU A 125 -2.85 -19.47 -8.50
C LEU A 125 -3.75 -18.31 -8.96
N ASN A 126 -4.94 -18.60 -9.46
CA ASN A 126 -5.90 -17.59 -9.89
C ASN A 126 -6.43 -16.76 -8.71
N ASN A 127 -6.73 -17.42 -7.58
CA ASN A 127 -7.19 -16.73 -6.37
C ASN A 127 -6.12 -15.80 -5.80
N THR A 128 -4.87 -16.26 -5.73
CA THR A 128 -3.76 -15.45 -5.20
C THR A 128 -3.30 -14.33 -6.12
N PHE A 129 -3.60 -14.40 -7.42
CA PHE A 129 -3.28 -13.33 -8.36
C PHE A 129 -3.94 -12.00 -7.96
N MET A 130 -5.17 -12.05 -7.46
CA MET A 130 -5.97 -10.88 -7.09
C MET A 130 -5.73 -10.37 -5.66
N LEU A 131 -5.08 -11.16 -4.80
CA LEU A 131 -4.86 -10.84 -3.39
C LEU A 131 -3.54 -10.07 -3.21
N LEU A 132 -3.62 -8.84 -2.70
CA LEU A 132 -2.46 -7.96 -2.52
C LEU A 132 -1.55 -8.41 -1.36
N GLU A 133 -2.07 -9.19 -0.42
CA GLU A 133 -1.34 -9.67 0.76
C GLU A 133 -0.48 -10.90 0.44
N VAL A 134 -0.93 -11.70 -0.53
CA VAL A 134 -0.30 -12.96 -0.95
C VAL A 134 0.84 -12.68 -1.94
N LYS A 135 2.05 -12.59 -1.40
CA LYS A 135 3.23 -12.02 -2.09
C LYS A 135 4.35 -13.01 -2.42
N THR A 136 4.38 -14.18 -1.78
CA THR A 136 5.53 -15.10 -1.88
C THR A 136 5.32 -16.29 -2.81
N THR A 137 4.20 -16.33 -3.55
CA THR A 137 3.88 -17.43 -4.48
C THR A 137 4.96 -17.64 -5.54
N ASN A 138 5.49 -16.55 -6.11
CA ASN A 138 6.56 -16.62 -7.12
C ASN A 138 7.88 -17.16 -6.55
N LYS A 139 8.22 -16.83 -5.29
CA LYS A 139 9.42 -17.34 -4.62
C LYS A 139 9.43 -18.86 -4.50
N TYR A 140 8.27 -19.46 -4.20
CA TYR A 140 8.08 -20.88 -3.90
C TYR A 140 7.43 -21.68 -5.03
N LYS A 141 7.28 -21.10 -6.22
CA LYS A 141 6.63 -21.76 -7.36
C LYS A 141 7.27 -23.12 -7.71
N SER A 142 8.59 -23.23 -7.54
CA SER A 142 9.34 -24.48 -7.72
C SER A 142 9.02 -25.58 -6.70
N ASP A 143 8.40 -25.21 -5.57
CA ASP A 143 8.08 -26.12 -4.47
C ASP A 143 6.63 -26.66 -4.57
N PHE A 144 5.88 -26.30 -5.63
CA PHE A 144 4.51 -26.79 -5.86
C PHE A 144 4.54 -28.09 -6.66
N ILE A 145 3.82 -29.10 -6.16
CA ILE A 145 3.78 -30.46 -6.72
C ILE A 145 2.32 -30.87 -6.88
N VAL A 146 1.98 -31.53 -7.99
CA VAL A 146 0.69 -32.20 -8.18
C VAL A 146 0.89 -33.70 -7.96
N ILE A 147 0.05 -34.32 -7.12
CA ILE A 147 0.10 -35.75 -6.83
C ILE A 147 -0.88 -36.49 -7.75
N ASP A 148 -0.37 -37.35 -8.63
CA ASP A 148 -1.18 -38.10 -9.61
C ASP A 148 -2.18 -39.08 -8.98
N LYS A 149 -1.81 -39.69 -7.84
CA LYS A 149 -2.67 -40.61 -7.09
C LYS A 149 -2.58 -40.32 -5.60
N MET A 150 -3.61 -39.68 -5.07
CA MET A 150 -3.72 -39.42 -3.64
C MET A 150 -3.83 -40.73 -2.85
N THR A 151 -3.26 -40.71 -1.65
CA THR A 151 -3.34 -41.80 -0.68
C THR A 151 -4.78 -42.01 -0.19
N GLU A 152 -5.15 -43.27 0.06
CA GLU A 152 -6.43 -43.64 0.69
C GLU A 152 -6.36 -43.53 2.23
N LYS A 153 -5.17 -43.23 2.79
CA LYS A 153 -5.00 -43.12 4.24
C LYS A 153 -5.68 -41.86 4.77
N THR A 154 -6.72 -42.05 5.58
CA THR A 154 -7.44 -40.95 6.24
C THR A 154 -6.76 -40.54 7.54
N ALA A 155 -6.51 -39.25 7.70
CA ALA A 155 -6.08 -38.68 8.99
C ALA A 155 -7.27 -38.59 9.96
N PHE A 156 -7.02 -38.93 11.23
CA PHE A 156 -7.97 -38.75 12.32
C PHE A 156 -7.24 -38.23 13.55
N TYR A 157 -7.74 -37.14 14.13
CA TYR A 157 -7.27 -36.61 15.39
C TYR A 157 -8.46 -36.12 16.21
N GLN A 158 -8.47 -36.45 17.50
CA GLN A 158 -9.46 -35.91 18.43
C GLN A 158 -8.79 -34.80 19.25
N ALA A 159 -9.31 -33.59 19.10
CA ALA A 159 -8.81 -32.42 19.81
C ALA A 159 -8.82 -32.64 21.33
N GLN A 160 -7.74 -32.22 21.99
CA GLN A 160 -7.71 -32.20 23.45
C GLN A 160 -8.47 -30.98 23.96
N LEU A 161 -9.29 -31.17 25.01
CA LEU A 161 -10.00 -30.09 25.69
C LEU A 161 -9.05 -29.07 26.33
N ILE A 162 -7.87 -29.52 26.76
CA ILE A 162 -6.81 -28.71 27.36
C ILE A 162 -5.49 -29.21 26.77
N SER A 163 -4.78 -28.33 26.06
CA SER A 163 -3.43 -28.59 25.57
C SER A 163 -2.48 -27.48 26.03
N ASP A 164 -1.24 -27.84 26.37
CA ASP A 164 -0.25 -26.87 26.82
C ASP A 164 0.05 -25.86 25.70
N LYS A 165 0.05 -24.57 26.04
CA LYS A 165 0.31 -23.47 25.11
C LYS A 165 1.70 -22.89 25.34
N THR A 166 2.49 -22.77 24.29
CA THR A 166 3.75 -22.01 24.32
C THR A 166 3.48 -20.51 24.29
N ALA A 167 3.18 -19.91 25.45
CA ALA A 167 2.71 -18.52 25.57
C ALA A 167 3.66 -17.45 25.01
N PHE A 168 4.98 -17.71 25.01
CA PHE A 168 5.97 -16.76 24.52
C PHE A 168 6.10 -16.74 22.98
N GLN A 169 5.80 -17.86 22.31
CA GLN A 169 6.04 -18.03 20.87
C GLN A 169 5.30 -17.00 19.99
N PRO A 170 4.03 -16.63 20.22
CA PRO A 170 3.35 -15.60 19.43
C PRO A 170 4.05 -14.23 19.44
N PHE A 171 4.68 -13.88 20.56
CA PHE A 171 5.39 -12.60 20.71
C PHE A 171 6.76 -12.63 20.05
N TYR A 172 7.43 -13.78 20.07
CA TYR A 172 8.60 -14.03 19.24
C TYR A 172 8.26 -13.92 17.75
N ASP A 173 7.15 -14.54 17.31
CA ASP A 173 6.68 -14.47 15.91
C ASP A 173 6.44 -13.01 15.48
N ARG A 174 5.88 -12.19 16.39
CA ARG A 174 5.67 -10.76 16.15
C ARG A 174 7.00 -10.03 15.96
N ALA A 175 7.98 -10.26 16.83
CA ALA A 175 9.32 -9.66 16.73
C ALA A 175 10.02 -10.07 15.44
N PHE A 176 9.98 -11.36 15.10
CA PHE A 176 10.52 -11.88 13.85
C PHE A 176 9.86 -11.23 12.63
N ASN A 177 8.53 -11.09 12.62
CA ASN A 177 7.81 -10.42 11.55
C ASN A 177 8.22 -8.95 11.35
N GLN A 178 8.50 -8.21 12.43
CA GLN A 178 8.96 -6.82 12.34
C GLN A 178 10.40 -6.72 11.82
N ILE A 179 11.31 -7.53 12.34
CA ILE A 179 12.71 -7.57 11.89
C ILE A 179 12.78 -7.99 10.41
N LYS A 180 12.02 -9.02 10.02
CA LYS A 180 11.88 -9.43 8.63
C LYS A 180 11.33 -8.30 7.75
N GLY A 181 10.33 -7.58 8.23
CA GLY A 181 9.81 -6.38 7.55
C GLY A 181 10.90 -5.32 7.35
N LEU A 182 11.67 -5.01 8.40
CA LEU A 182 12.80 -4.08 8.35
C LEU A 182 13.81 -4.48 7.26
N ILE A 183 14.20 -5.76 7.23
CA ILE A 183 15.17 -6.29 6.25
C ILE A 183 14.64 -6.19 4.83
N TYR A 184 13.41 -6.64 4.56
CA TYR A 184 12.81 -6.54 3.22
C TYR A 184 12.62 -5.07 2.81
N GLY A 185 12.24 -4.18 3.73
CA GLY A 185 12.14 -2.75 3.49
C GLY A 185 13.49 -2.14 3.12
N CYS A 186 14.55 -2.54 3.80
CA CYS A 186 15.93 -2.15 3.50
C CYS A 186 16.34 -2.62 2.10
N VAL A 187 16.17 -3.91 1.78
CA VAL A 187 16.50 -4.48 0.46
C VAL A 187 15.74 -3.78 -0.66
N ILE A 188 14.42 -3.62 -0.52
CA ILE A 188 13.58 -2.94 -1.51
C ILE A 188 14.03 -1.48 -1.69
N GLY A 189 14.36 -0.79 -0.60
CA GLY A 189 14.88 0.58 -0.67
C GLY A 189 16.24 0.68 -1.32
N SER A 190 17.13 -0.30 -1.11
CA SER A 190 18.43 -0.36 -1.78
C SER A 190 18.28 -0.66 -3.28
N ILE A 191 17.47 -1.64 -3.68
CA ILE A 191 17.18 -1.92 -5.10
C ILE A 191 16.50 -0.70 -5.75
N GLY A 192 15.62 -0.05 -5.00
CA GLY A 192 14.92 1.15 -5.43
C GLY A 192 15.78 2.41 -5.47
N THR A 193 16.98 2.43 -4.87
CA THR A 193 17.86 3.59 -4.86
C THR A 193 18.42 3.82 -6.26
N LEU A 194 18.37 5.06 -6.72
CA LEU A 194 18.78 5.44 -8.08
C LEU A 194 20.10 6.20 -8.02
N GLU A 195 20.96 5.98 -9.01
CA GLU A 195 22.16 6.79 -9.22
C GLU A 195 21.78 8.27 -9.45
N GLU A 196 22.71 9.20 -9.25
CA GLU A 196 22.43 10.65 -9.39
C GLU A 196 21.82 11.00 -10.75
N LYS A 197 22.41 10.50 -11.84
CA LYS A 197 21.90 10.68 -13.21
C LYS A 197 20.51 10.08 -13.44
N GLU A 198 20.22 8.93 -12.81
CA GLU A 198 18.95 8.22 -12.95
C GLU A 198 17.86 8.98 -12.18
N GLN A 199 18.18 9.43 -10.97
CA GLN A 199 17.30 10.25 -10.14
C GLN A 199 17.00 11.61 -10.79
N ASN A 200 18.01 12.24 -11.40
CA ASN A 200 17.84 13.51 -12.12
C ASN A 200 16.80 13.37 -13.23
N LEU A 201 16.89 12.32 -14.06
CA LEU A 201 15.91 12.04 -15.11
C LEU A 201 14.49 11.86 -14.55
N ILE A 202 14.31 11.05 -13.50
CA ILE A 202 13.00 10.84 -12.89
C ILE A 202 12.44 12.14 -12.28
N SER A 203 13.29 12.95 -11.67
CA SER A 203 12.93 14.26 -11.11
C SER A 203 12.48 15.24 -12.19
N GLU A 204 13.21 15.32 -13.30
CA GLU A 204 12.88 16.16 -14.46
C GLU A 204 11.57 15.74 -15.11
N LEU A 205 11.34 14.44 -15.33
CA LEU A 205 10.07 13.91 -15.83
C LEU A 205 8.90 14.26 -14.89
N SER A 206 9.10 14.18 -13.58
CA SER A 206 8.08 14.56 -12.60
C SER A 206 7.80 16.06 -12.60
N LYS A 207 8.82 16.91 -12.74
CA LYS A 207 8.67 18.37 -12.84
C LYS A 207 7.93 18.76 -14.13
N LEU A 208 8.27 18.13 -15.24
CA LEU A 208 7.61 18.32 -16.53
C LEU A 208 6.12 17.99 -16.44
N LYS A 209 5.77 16.83 -15.85
CA LYS A 209 4.37 16.45 -15.61
C LYS A 209 3.61 17.48 -14.78
N ASN A 210 4.19 17.96 -13.68
CA ASN A 210 3.54 18.94 -12.82
C ASN A 210 3.35 20.29 -13.53
N THR A 211 4.34 20.72 -14.32
CA THR A 211 4.27 21.96 -15.08
C THR A 211 3.18 21.89 -16.16
N ILE A 212 3.08 20.77 -16.88
CA ILE A 212 2.01 20.54 -17.87
C ILE A 212 0.62 20.55 -17.21
N GLY A 213 0.48 19.95 -16.02
CA GLY A 213 -0.77 20.00 -15.26
C GLY A 213 -1.18 21.42 -14.86
N SER A 214 -0.21 22.26 -14.46
CA SER A 214 -0.43 23.69 -14.20
C SER A 214 -0.89 24.41 -15.46
N ILE A 215 -0.19 24.22 -16.58
CA ILE A 215 -0.51 24.88 -17.85
C ILE A 215 -1.89 24.50 -18.38
N HIS A 216 -2.30 23.24 -18.22
CA HIS A 216 -3.66 22.84 -18.57
C HIS A 216 -4.69 23.67 -17.80
N THR A 217 -4.47 23.86 -16.49
CA THR A 217 -5.34 24.70 -15.65
C THR A 217 -5.32 26.15 -16.10
N ASP A 218 -4.13 26.70 -16.38
CA ASP A 218 -3.97 28.09 -16.83
C ASP A 218 -4.65 28.34 -18.18
N ILE A 219 -4.54 27.42 -19.15
CA ILE A 219 -5.18 27.54 -20.48
C ILE A 219 -6.71 27.49 -20.35
N VAL A 220 -7.24 26.59 -19.53
CA VAL A 220 -8.69 26.47 -19.34
C VAL A 220 -9.27 27.74 -18.70
N LEU A 221 -8.54 28.38 -17.80
CA LEU A 221 -9.00 29.58 -17.08
C LEU A 221 -8.66 30.90 -17.78
N SER A 222 -7.67 30.92 -18.67
CA SER A 222 -7.27 32.14 -19.38
C SER A 222 -8.16 32.42 -20.58
N GLU A 223 -8.48 33.69 -20.77
CA GLU A 223 -9.15 34.19 -21.97
C GLU A 223 -8.16 34.84 -22.95
N GLU A 224 -6.97 35.19 -22.47
CA GLU A 224 -5.91 35.80 -23.24
C GLU A 224 -4.88 34.77 -23.69
N TYR A 225 -4.44 34.89 -24.95
CA TYR A 225 -3.39 34.05 -25.51
C TYR A 225 -2.02 34.51 -25.03
N SER A 226 -1.22 33.56 -24.53
CA SER A 226 0.19 33.74 -24.25
C SER A 226 0.98 32.54 -24.73
N ALA A 227 2.03 32.78 -25.52
CA ALA A 227 2.95 31.74 -26.00
C ALA A 227 4.11 31.45 -25.02
N PHE A 228 4.19 32.18 -23.90
CA PHE A 228 5.37 32.14 -23.02
C PHE A 228 5.56 30.78 -22.36
N TRP A 229 4.46 30.09 -22.02
CA TRP A 229 4.51 28.76 -21.41
C TRP A 229 5.21 27.73 -22.31
N LEU A 230 5.04 27.83 -23.64
CA LEU A 230 5.63 26.91 -24.61
C LEU A 230 7.16 27.00 -24.63
N ILE A 231 7.71 28.21 -24.42
CA ILE A 231 9.16 28.44 -24.33
C ILE A 231 9.74 27.70 -23.11
N ASN A 232 9.09 27.80 -21.95
CA ASN A 232 9.52 27.14 -20.73
C ASN A 232 9.44 25.61 -20.87
N ILE A 233 8.32 25.08 -21.39
CA ILE A 233 8.17 23.65 -21.63
C ILE A 233 9.20 23.12 -22.63
N ARG A 234 9.47 23.84 -23.73
CA ARG A 234 10.51 23.46 -24.71
C ARG A 234 11.87 23.27 -24.06
N LYS A 235 12.22 24.16 -23.12
CA LYS A 235 13.46 24.03 -22.34
C LYS A 235 13.41 22.77 -21.46
N GLN A 236 12.34 22.56 -20.69
CA GLN A 236 12.21 21.39 -19.82
C GLN A 236 12.25 20.05 -20.60
N ILE A 237 11.63 19.99 -21.78
CA ILE A 237 11.69 18.80 -22.64
C ILE A 237 13.12 18.55 -23.12
N LYS A 238 13.86 19.61 -23.52
CA LYS A 238 15.27 19.47 -23.91
C LYS A 238 16.15 18.99 -22.76
N ASP A 239 15.92 19.51 -21.55
CA ASP A 239 16.64 19.08 -20.34
C ASP A 239 16.34 17.59 -20.07
N CYS A 240 15.06 17.18 -20.11
CA CYS A 240 14.67 15.77 -20.00
C CYS A 240 15.31 14.89 -21.08
N GLN A 241 15.36 15.36 -22.33
CA GLN A 241 15.94 14.62 -23.46
C GLN A 241 17.45 14.42 -23.26
N LYS A 242 18.15 15.44 -22.77
CA LYS A 242 19.56 15.35 -22.44
C LYS A 242 19.80 14.31 -21.34
N SER A 243 19.07 14.41 -20.23
CA SER A 243 19.16 13.42 -19.14
C SER A 243 18.77 12.01 -19.59
N TYR A 244 17.83 11.88 -20.53
CA TYR A 244 17.47 10.59 -21.12
C TYR A 244 18.62 10.00 -21.94
N ILE A 245 19.28 10.81 -22.78
CA ILE A 245 20.47 10.39 -23.54
C ILE A 245 21.61 10.00 -22.59
N ASP A 246 21.83 10.74 -21.49
CA ASP A 246 22.88 10.44 -20.52
C ASP A 246 22.68 9.08 -19.82
N ASN A 247 21.43 8.60 -19.72
CA ASN A 247 21.10 7.31 -19.11
C ASN A 247 21.00 6.15 -20.13
N PHE A 248 20.50 6.41 -21.33
CA PHE A 248 20.18 5.37 -22.33
C PHE A 248 21.02 5.41 -23.61
N SER A 249 21.85 6.44 -23.77
CA SER A 249 22.67 6.70 -24.97
C SER A 249 21.86 6.79 -26.27
N LYS A 250 20.57 7.11 -26.17
CA LYS A 250 19.64 7.29 -27.30
C LYS A 250 18.60 8.35 -26.99
N GLN A 251 17.99 8.89 -28.04
CA GLN A 251 16.87 9.82 -27.93
C GLN A 251 15.56 9.10 -27.59
N SER A 252 14.63 9.84 -26.99
CA SER A 252 13.28 9.37 -26.70
C SER A 252 12.29 9.92 -27.72
N ASP A 253 11.78 9.05 -28.58
CA ASP A 253 10.72 9.40 -29.55
C ASP A 253 9.45 9.93 -28.85
N VAL A 254 9.23 9.51 -27.60
CA VAL A 254 8.09 9.95 -26.78
C VAL A 254 8.24 11.43 -26.41
N LEU A 255 9.44 11.87 -26.02
CA LEU A 255 9.69 13.28 -25.66
C LEU A 255 9.59 14.19 -26.90
N ASP A 256 10.01 13.72 -28.07
CA ASP A 256 9.85 14.44 -29.32
C ASP A 256 8.36 14.52 -29.74
N THR A 257 7.62 13.42 -29.59
CA THR A 257 6.16 13.39 -29.84
C THR A 257 5.40 14.33 -28.90
N LEU A 258 5.83 14.43 -27.64
CA LEU A 258 5.23 15.33 -26.66
C LEU A 258 5.35 16.80 -27.10
N LEU A 259 6.51 17.19 -27.64
CA LEU A 259 6.72 18.54 -28.13
C LEU A 259 5.75 18.89 -29.27
N LEU A 260 5.58 18.00 -30.24
CA LEU A 260 4.65 18.20 -31.36
C LEU A 260 3.21 18.40 -30.88
N ARG A 261 2.76 17.62 -29.90
CA ARG A 261 1.41 17.76 -29.34
C ARG A 261 1.23 19.05 -28.55
N LEU A 262 2.27 19.51 -27.85
CA LEU A 262 2.23 20.79 -27.14
C LEU A 262 2.19 21.97 -28.11
N GLU A 263 2.85 21.87 -29.26
CA GLU A 263 2.71 22.84 -30.35
C GLU A 263 1.31 22.84 -30.97
N GLU A 264 0.69 21.66 -31.11
CA GLU A 264 -0.72 21.54 -31.52
C GLU A 264 -1.65 22.22 -30.50
N ILE A 265 -1.43 22.01 -29.20
CA ILE A 265 -2.19 22.70 -28.13
C ILE A 265 -2.02 24.22 -28.22
N ASP A 266 -0.82 24.73 -28.48
CA ASP A 266 -0.61 26.18 -28.63
C ASP A 266 -1.43 26.76 -29.79
N ASN A 267 -1.47 26.07 -30.92
CA ASN A 267 -2.30 26.45 -32.07
C ASN A 267 -3.79 26.42 -31.73
N LEU A 268 -4.27 25.36 -31.08
CA LEU A 268 -5.67 25.24 -30.63
C LEU A 268 -6.02 26.33 -29.62
N ASN A 269 -5.12 26.64 -28.68
CA ASN A 269 -5.32 27.68 -27.68
C ASN A 269 -5.39 29.07 -28.33
N LYS A 270 -4.57 29.34 -29.35
CA LYS A 270 -4.67 30.57 -30.13
C LYS A 270 -6.04 30.70 -30.80
N MET A 271 -6.51 29.64 -31.47
CA MET A 271 -7.83 29.61 -32.10
C MET A 271 -8.96 29.79 -31.08
N ARG A 272 -8.84 29.17 -29.90
CA ARG A 272 -9.75 29.34 -28.76
C ARG A 272 -9.81 30.79 -28.32
N CYS A 273 -8.68 31.43 -28.01
CA CYS A 273 -8.65 32.83 -27.60
C CYS A 273 -9.20 33.78 -28.67
N ASP A 274 -8.92 33.53 -29.95
CA ASP A 274 -9.48 34.29 -31.07
C ASP A 274 -11.01 34.16 -31.11
N GLU A 275 -11.57 32.97 -30.87
CA GLU A 275 -13.02 32.75 -30.80
C GLU A 275 -13.65 33.40 -29.56
N LEU A 276 -12.99 33.32 -28.40
CA LEU A 276 -13.39 34.02 -27.18
C LEU A 276 -13.43 35.53 -27.34
N SER A 277 -12.42 36.10 -27.99
CA SER A 277 -12.37 37.55 -28.25
C SER A 277 -13.54 38.02 -29.13
N LYS A 278 -14.00 37.19 -30.08
CA LYS A 278 -15.17 37.47 -30.93
C LYS A 278 -16.48 37.43 -30.16
N GLN A 279 -16.57 36.57 -29.14
CA GLN A 279 -17.74 36.49 -28.26
C GLN A 279 -17.91 37.76 -27.42
N LYS A 280 -16.81 38.44 -27.04
CA LYS A 280 -16.82 39.70 -26.27
C LYS A 280 -16.89 40.97 -27.14
N ASN A 281 -17.82 41.00 -28.08
CA ASN A 281 -18.13 42.20 -28.87
C ASN A 281 -18.92 43.25 -28.04
N SER A 282 -19.14 44.45 -28.59
CA SER A 282 -19.83 45.57 -27.90
C SER A 282 -21.27 45.26 -27.45
N THR A 283 -21.87 44.17 -27.95
CA THR A 283 -23.21 43.69 -27.58
C THR A 283 -23.20 42.60 -26.51
N TYR A 284 -22.05 42.01 -26.16
CA TYR A 284 -21.91 40.91 -25.20
C TYR A 284 -22.61 41.15 -23.87
N LYS A 285 -22.39 42.32 -23.25
CA LYS A 285 -23.04 42.68 -21.98
C LYS A 285 -24.57 42.67 -22.09
N ARG A 286 -25.09 43.19 -23.20
CA ARG A 286 -26.52 43.27 -23.48
C ARG A 286 -27.12 41.89 -23.76
N ASP A 287 -26.41 41.01 -24.45
CA ASP A 287 -26.90 39.68 -24.78
C ASP A 287 -26.81 38.74 -23.57
N TYR A 288 -25.79 38.88 -22.72
CA TYR A 288 -25.71 38.22 -21.42
C TYR A 288 -26.86 38.64 -20.49
N GLU A 289 -27.13 39.96 -20.39
CA GLU A 289 -28.25 40.49 -19.60
C GLU A 289 -29.60 39.94 -20.09
N LYS A 290 -29.82 39.83 -21.41
CA LYS A 290 -31.02 39.20 -21.99
C LYS A 290 -31.16 37.73 -21.62
N GLU A 291 -30.10 36.93 -21.77
CA GLU A 291 -30.17 35.50 -21.41
C GLU A 291 -30.36 35.31 -19.90
N GLN A 292 -29.82 36.21 -19.08
CA GLN A 292 -30.06 36.24 -17.63
C GLN A 292 -31.54 36.55 -17.31
N GLU A 293 -32.15 37.53 -17.99
CA GLU A 293 -33.59 37.83 -17.86
C GLU A 293 -34.47 36.65 -18.29
N VAL A 294 -34.10 35.96 -19.39
CA VAL A 294 -34.80 34.76 -19.86
C VAL A 294 -34.70 33.63 -18.82
N LEU A 295 -33.51 33.40 -18.26
CA LEU A 295 -33.32 32.39 -17.22
C LEU A 295 -34.14 32.72 -15.96
N GLU A 296 -34.14 33.98 -15.50
CA GLU A 296 -34.96 34.39 -14.37
C GLU A 296 -36.45 34.17 -14.62
N LYS A 297 -36.92 34.44 -15.84
CA LYS A 297 -38.32 34.20 -16.20
C LYS A 297 -38.67 32.70 -16.14
N ILE A 298 -37.87 31.83 -16.73
CA ILE A 298 -38.11 30.37 -16.71
C ILE A 298 -38.00 29.83 -15.28
N LYS A 299 -37.06 30.34 -14.46
CA LYS A 299 -36.96 29.99 -13.03
C LYS A 299 -38.19 30.41 -12.24
N ARG A 300 -38.75 31.60 -12.51
CA ARG A 300 -40.01 32.06 -11.89
C ARG A 300 -41.18 31.18 -12.31
N GLU A 301 -41.26 30.77 -13.58
CA GLU A 301 -42.30 29.85 -14.07
C GLU A 301 -42.18 28.46 -13.46
N LEU A 302 -40.96 27.93 -13.31
CA LEU A 302 -40.68 26.68 -12.62
C LEU A 302 -41.07 26.77 -11.14
N TYR A 303 -40.69 27.85 -10.46
CA TYR A 303 -41.03 28.08 -9.06
C TYR A 303 -42.54 28.21 -8.84
N GLN A 304 -43.24 28.94 -9.72
CA GLN A 304 -44.68 29.06 -9.67
C GLN A 304 -45.37 27.70 -9.87
N TYR A 305 -44.88 26.90 -10.81
CA TYR A 305 -45.35 25.54 -11.00
C TYR A 305 -45.08 24.66 -9.77
N GLU A 306 -43.90 24.76 -9.15
CA GLU A 306 -43.57 24.02 -7.93
C GLU A 306 -44.46 24.43 -6.75
N TYR A 307 -44.81 25.71 -6.65
CA TYR A 307 -45.71 26.25 -5.64
C TYR A 307 -47.15 25.76 -5.84
N GLU A 308 -47.69 25.88 -7.06
CA GLU A 308 -49.06 25.47 -7.41
C GLU A 308 -49.29 23.95 -7.25
N ASN A 309 -48.26 23.15 -7.45
CA ASN A 309 -48.32 21.69 -7.32
C ASN A 309 -47.86 21.18 -5.94
N GLY A 310 -47.64 22.07 -4.97
CA GLY A 310 -47.22 21.70 -3.61
C GLY A 310 -45.84 21.04 -3.52
N ILE A 311 -45.02 21.12 -4.57
CA ILE A 311 -43.66 20.56 -4.62
C ILE A 311 -42.74 21.33 -3.68
N THR A 312 -42.91 22.65 -3.57
CA THR A 312 -42.08 23.51 -2.71
C THR A 312 -42.16 23.07 -1.25
N SER A 313 -43.37 22.87 -0.72
CA SER A 313 -43.57 22.38 0.66
C SER A 313 -42.98 20.99 0.89
N LEU A 314 -43.09 20.09 -0.09
CA LEU A 314 -42.52 18.74 -0.01
C LEU A 314 -40.98 18.78 -0.01
N LYS A 315 -40.37 19.67 -0.81
CA LYS A 315 -38.90 19.87 -0.86
C LYS A 315 -38.36 20.51 0.42
N GLU A 316 -39.07 21.47 1.00
CA GLU A 316 -38.73 22.10 2.28
C GLU A 316 -38.72 21.06 3.42
N GLU A 317 -39.79 20.26 3.52
CA GLU A 317 -39.88 19.18 4.51
C GLU A 317 -38.76 18.14 4.31
N PHE A 318 -38.44 17.80 3.06
CA PHE A 318 -37.36 16.88 2.73
C PHE A 318 -35.98 17.42 3.15
N GLU A 319 -35.71 18.71 2.96
CA GLU A 319 -34.45 19.33 3.38
C GLU A 319 -34.34 19.49 4.91
N ILE A 320 -35.44 19.71 5.63
CA ILE A 320 -35.44 19.70 7.11
C ILE A 320 -34.92 18.37 7.64
N ILE A 321 -35.41 17.24 7.12
CA ILE A 321 -34.94 15.90 7.51
C ILE A 321 -33.44 15.73 7.20
N LYS A 322 -32.97 16.21 6.04
CA LYS A 322 -31.55 16.13 5.65
C LYS A 322 -30.63 16.99 6.53
N LEU A 323 -31.09 18.18 6.94
CA LEU A 323 -30.36 19.06 7.85
C LEU A 323 -30.22 18.41 9.22
N GLU A 324 -31.26 17.73 9.69
CA GLU A 324 -31.20 17.00 10.96
C GLU A 324 -30.22 15.81 10.90
N GLU A 325 -30.18 15.09 9.77
CA GLU A 325 -29.16 14.03 9.53
C GLU A 325 -27.73 14.58 9.52
N ARG A 326 -27.50 15.77 8.95
CA ARG A 326 -26.19 16.43 9.00
C ARG A 326 -25.82 16.81 10.42
N ARG A 327 -26.74 17.43 11.16
CA ARG A 327 -26.54 17.80 12.58
C ARG A 327 -26.21 16.59 13.45
N LYS A 328 -26.92 15.46 13.25
CA LYS A 328 -26.64 14.19 13.97
C LYS A 328 -25.27 13.62 13.59
N GLY A 329 -24.87 13.74 12.31
CA GLY A 329 -23.54 13.39 11.84
C GLY A 329 -22.44 14.21 12.49
N GLU A 330 -22.59 15.53 12.50
CA GLU A 330 -21.60 16.48 13.07
C GLU A 330 -21.36 16.22 14.55
N LEU A 331 -22.43 15.96 15.33
CA LEU A 331 -22.32 15.56 16.75
C LEU A 331 -21.54 14.26 16.98
N LYS A 332 -21.37 13.43 15.95
CA LYS A 332 -20.61 12.17 15.97
C LYS A 332 -19.32 12.22 15.16
N GLY A 333 -18.88 13.41 14.73
CA GLY A 333 -17.68 13.60 13.94
C GLY A 333 -17.76 13.04 12.51
N LYS A 334 -18.97 12.89 11.96
CA LYS A 334 -19.24 12.44 10.59
C LYS A 334 -19.86 13.58 9.78
N THR A 335 -19.75 13.54 8.45
CA THR A 335 -20.41 14.54 7.57
C THR A 335 -21.93 14.42 7.57
N ARG A 336 -22.47 13.24 7.89
CA ARG A 336 -23.91 12.96 7.94
C ARG A 336 -24.19 11.66 8.69
N GLU A 337 -25.29 11.59 9.42
CA GLU A 337 -25.85 10.37 9.97
C GLU A 337 -27.29 10.18 9.49
N TYR A 338 -27.53 9.14 8.71
CA TYR A 338 -28.86 8.83 8.18
C TYR A 338 -29.76 8.23 9.25
N PHE A 339 -31.06 8.54 9.16
CA PHE A 339 -32.08 7.84 9.94
C PHE A 339 -32.09 6.34 9.60
N LYS A 340 -32.34 5.48 10.60
CA LYS A 340 -32.32 4.02 10.42
C LYS A 340 -33.57 3.55 9.67
N ILE A 341 -33.43 2.47 8.90
CA ILE A 341 -34.55 1.84 8.19
C ILE A 341 -35.60 1.42 9.23
N GLY A 342 -36.85 1.85 9.04
CA GLY A 342 -37.98 1.60 9.94
C GLY A 342 -38.23 2.67 11.02
N THR A 343 -37.54 3.83 10.98
CA THR A 343 -37.95 5.00 11.77
C THR A 343 -38.91 5.88 10.98
N GLU A 344 -39.77 6.61 11.69
CA GLU A 344 -40.79 7.50 11.10
C GLU A 344 -40.17 8.52 10.13
N GLU A 345 -39.01 9.09 10.47
CA GLU A 345 -38.33 10.07 9.63
C GLU A 345 -37.66 9.43 8.40
N TYR A 346 -37.21 8.17 8.50
CA TYR A 346 -36.70 7.43 7.34
C TYR A 346 -37.83 7.15 6.36
N ASP A 347 -38.97 6.66 6.87
CA ASP A 347 -40.14 6.33 6.06
C ASP A 347 -40.74 7.58 5.42
N ARG A 348 -40.88 8.67 6.19
CA ARG A 348 -41.33 9.97 5.70
C ARG A 348 -40.41 10.54 4.63
N LYS A 349 -39.09 10.39 4.78
CA LYS A 349 -38.12 10.81 3.76
C LYS A 349 -38.25 10.00 2.47
N GLN A 350 -38.51 8.69 2.54
CA GLN A 350 -38.76 7.88 1.34
C GLN A 350 -40.08 8.26 0.68
N GLU A 351 -41.12 8.50 1.47
CA GLU A 351 -42.43 8.98 0.99
C GLU A 351 -42.30 10.33 0.28
N LEU A 352 -41.66 11.33 0.91
CA LEU A 352 -41.38 12.64 0.31
C LEU A 352 -40.59 12.50 -1.00
N LYS A 353 -39.59 11.60 -1.04
CA LYS A 353 -38.83 11.33 -2.26
C LYS A 353 -39.73 10.76 -3.37
N GLN A 354 -40.63 9.83 -3.06
CA GLN A 354 -41.59 9.28 -4.01
C GLN A 354 -42.59 10.33 -4.49
N LEU A 355 -43.13 11.14 -3.59
CA LEU A 355 -44.07 12.21 -3.91
C LEU A 355 -43.42 13.29 -4.79
N ILE A 356 -42.21 13.73 -4.45
CA ILE A 356 -41.42 14.65 -5.29
C ILE A 356 -41.19 14.01 -6.66
N THR A 357 -40.71 12.76 -6.73
CA THR A 357 -40.44 12.09 -8.01
C THR A 357 -41.69 12.02 -8.90
N LYS A 358 -42.84 11.66 -8.31
CA LYS A 358 -44.12 11.60 -9.03
C LYS A 358 -44.57 12.98 -9.53
N CYS A 359 -44.33 14.05 -8.79
CA CYS A 359 -44.58 15.41 -9.24
C CYS A 359 -43.60 15.85 -10.34
N GLU A 360 -42.34 15.37 -10.30
CA GLU A 360 -41.31 15.64 -11.30
C GLU A 360 -41.51 14.85 -12.62
N GLU A 361 -42.34 13.80 -12.63
CA GLU A 361 -42.72 13.03 -13.83
C GLU A 361 -43.68 13.80 -14.75
N ASN A 362 -44.26 14.91 -14.30
CA ASN A 362 -45.13 15.72 -15.14
C ASN A 362 -44.37 16.30 -16.35
N GLN A 363 -44.95 16.13 -17.54
CA GLN A 363 -44.36 16.57 -18.80
C GLN A 363 -44.02 18.08 -18.80
N LYS A 364 -44.86 18.93 -18.20
CA LYS A 364 -44.64 20.38 -18.10
C LYS A 364 -43.46 20.71 -17.18
N TYR A 365 -43.33 20.00 -16.05
CA TYR A 365 -42.18 20.13 -15.15
C TYR A 365 -40.87 19.74 -15.84
N GLN A 366 -40.87 18.61 -16.57
CA GLN A 366 -39.68 18.17 -17.28
C GLN A 366 -39.25 19.13 -18.38
N ILE A 367 -40.20 19.73 -19.11
CA ILE A 367 -39.89 20.75 -20.13
C ILE A 367 -39.24 21.97 -19.46
N LEU A 368 -39.87 22.53 -18.42
CA LEU A 368 -39.33 23.69 -17.70
C LEU A 368 -37.94 23.40 -17.08
N LYS A 369 -37.74 22.23 -16.49
CA LYS A 369 -36.45 21.81 -15.91
C LYS A 369 -35.37 21.64 -16.99
N ARG A 370 -35.72 21.10 -18.16
CA ARG A 370 -34.81 21.02 -19.32
C ARG A 370 -34.46 22.41 -19.86
N GLU A 371 -35.43 23.30 -19.94
CA GLU A 371 -35.22 24.69 -20.40
C GLU A 371 -34.34 25.48 -19.43
N VAL A 372 -34.54 25.33 -18.11
CA VAL A 372 -33.62 25.90 -17.10
C VAL A 372 -32.21 25.36 -17.30
N ASN A 373 -32.04 24.03 -17.43
CA ASN A 373 -30.71 23.44 -17.61
C ASN A 373 -30.02 23.95 -18.89
N LEU A 374 -30.77 24.00 -20.00
CA LEU A 374 -30.26 24.47 -21.29
C LEU A 374 -29.85 25.95 -21.22
N GLN A 375 -30.64 26.78 -20.53
CA GLN A 375 -30.32 28.20 -20.38
C GLN A 375 -29.22 28.46 -19.35
N GLU A 376 -29.10 27.68 -18.28
CA GLU A 376 -27.95 27.74 -17.38
C GLU A 376 -26.65 27.31 -18.06
N GLU A 377 -26.71 26.31 -18.95
CA GLU A 377 -25.57 25.90 -19.78
C GLU A 377 -25.16 27.00 -20.76
N ARG A 378 -26.14 27.64 -21.43
CA ARG A 378 -25.87 28.82 -22.27
C ARG A 378 -25.27 29.97 -21.47
N LEU A 379 -25.79 30.28 -20.29
CA LEU A 379 -25.27 31.36 -19.44
C LEU A 379 -23.83 31.05 -18.97
N ARG A 380 -23.54 29.79 -18.62
CA ARG A 380 -22.18 29.32 -18.33
C ARG A 380 -21.25 29.48 -19.54
N ASN A 381 -21.73 29.15 -20.75
CA ASN A 381 -20.97 29.31 -21.98
C ASN A 381 -20.68 30.79 -22.28
N PHE A 382 -21.60 31.70 -21.95
CA PHE A 382 -21.33 33.14 -21.98
C PHE A 382 -20.27 33.52 -20.91
N GLN A 383 -20.45 33.10 -19.65
CA GLN A 383 -19.61 33.51 -18.53
C GLN A 383 -18.15 33.04 -18.61
N PHE A 384 -17.92 31.81 -19.07
CA PHE A 384 -16.59 31.18 -19.11
C PHE A 384 -16.02 31.06 -20.52
N GLY A 385 -16.84 31.26 -21.56
CA GLY A 385 -16.42 31.12 -22.94
C GLY A 385 -16.02 29.68 -23.25
N PHE A 386 -16.99 28.82 -23.55
CA PHE A 386 -16.68 27.49 -24.08
C PHE A 386 -16.62 27.57 -25.61
N THR A 387 -15.53 27.05 -26.18
CA THR A 387 -15.29 26.99 -27.62
C THR A 387 -15.29 25.55 -28.09
N GLN A 388 -15.41 25.35 -29.40
CA GLN A 388 -15.27 24.03 -30.03
C GLN A 388 -13.88 23.40 -29.82
N PHE A 389 -12.87 24.20 -29.45
CA PHE A 389 -11.49 23.75 -29.27
C PHE A 389 -11.21 23.17 -27.88
N ASP A 390 -12.00 23.53 -26.85
CA ASP A 390 -11.77 23.12 -25.46
C ASP A 390 -11.71 21.60 -25.31
N THR A 391 -12.63 20.88 -25.96
CA THR A 391 -12.65 19.40 -25.91
C THR A 391 -11.38 18.80 -26.52
N SER A 392 -10.90 19.37 -27.63
CA SER A 392 -9.69 18.92 -28.30
C SER A 392 -8.44 19.21 -27.48
N ILE A 393 -8.37 20.39 -26.83
CA ILE A 393 -7.28 20.77 -25.94
C ILE A 393 -7.21 19.79 -24.75
N THR A 394 -8.34 19.54 -24.07
CA THR A 394 -8.39 18.61 -22.94
C THR A 394 -7.99 17.19 -23.35
N GLU A 395 -8.44 16.71 -24.51
CA GLU A 395 -8.05 15.39 -25.02
C GLU A 395 -6.54 15.29 -25.28
N GLN A 396 -5.92 16.33 -25.87
CA GLN A 396 -4.47 16.38 -26.08
C GLN A 396 -3.70 16.36 -24.76
N PHE A 397 -4.15 17.11 -23.74
CA PHE A 397 -3.55 17.06 -22.41
C PHE A 397 -3.67 15.67 -21.75
N SER A 398 -4.80 14.98 -21.92
CA SER A 398 -4.95 13.59 -21.42
C SER A 398 -3.93 12.66 -22.06
N ARG A 399 -3.79 12.69 -23.38
CA ARG A 399 -2.82 11.86 -24.12
C ARG A 399 -1.37 12.18 -23.73
N ILE A 400 -1.04 13.46 -23.54
CA ILE A 400 0.28 13.89 -23.04
C ILE A 400 0.56 13.31 -21.65
N SER A 401 -0.43 13.36 -20.75
CA SER A 401 -0.30 12.80 -19.40
C SER A 401 -0.06 11.29 -19.42
N GLU A 402 -0.73 10.56 -20.31
CA GLU A 402 -0.52 9.12 -20.54
C GLU A 402 0.89 8.83 -21.04
N TYR A 403 1.39 9.56 -22.05
CA TYR A 403 2.76 9.38 -22.54
C TYR A 403 3.82 9.66 -21.47
N LEU A 404 3.63 10.72 -20.68
CA LEU A 404 4.52 11.04 -19.56
C LEU A 404 4.49 9.96 -18.48
N HIS A 405 3.31 9.41 -18.19
CA HIS A 405 3.19 8.29 -17.27
C HIS A 405 3.93 7.06 -17.77
N GLU A 406 3.74 6.69 -19.04
CA GLU A 406 4.36 5.53 -19.67
C GLU A 406 5.89 5.64 -19.73
N ILE A 407 6.45 6.78 -20.17
CA ILE A 407 7.91 6.96 -20.19
C ILE A 407 8.50 6.92 -18.78
N THR A 408 7.85 7.55 -17.80
CA THR A 408 8.31 7.54 -16.40
C THR A 408 8.30 6.11 -15.85
N LYS A 409 7.22 5.36 -16.11
CA LYS A 409 7.07 3.97 -15.67
C LYS A 409 8.11 3.05 -16.32
N LYS A 410 8.28 3.13 -17.64
CA LYS A 410 9.29 2.33 -18.38
C LYS A 410 10.71 2.63 -17.89
N THR A 411 11.03 3.90 -17.71
CA THR A 411 12.34 4.35 -17.20
C THR A 411 12.60 3.82 -15.78
N THR A 412 11.62 3.97 -14.88
CA THR A 412 11.72 3.48 -13.51
C THR A 412 11.88 1.95 -13.47
N ASN A 413 11.05 1.22 -14.21
CA ASN A 413 11.11 -0.25 -14.27
C ASN A 413 12.45 -0.75 -14.84
N TYR A 414 13.03 -0.04 -15.81
CA TYR A 414 14.35 -0.36 -16.33
C TYR A 414 15.43 -0.25 -15.25
N PHE A 415 15.46 0.85 -14.49
CA PHE A 415 16.45 1.03 -13.42
C PHE A 415 16.27 0.00 -12.30
N LEU A 416 15.03 -0.29 -11.89
CA LEU A 416 14.73 -1.34 -10.92
C LEU A 416 15.19 -2.72 -11.41
N SER A 417 14.93 -3.05 -12.67
CA SER A 417 15.36 -4.32 -13.26
C SER A 417 16.89 -4.43 -13.35
N LYS A 418 17.58 -3.34 -13.72
CA LYS A 418 19.05 -3.24 -13.71
C LYS A 418 19.60 -3.52 -12.32
N ASN A 419 19.07 -2.85 -11.30
CA ASN A 419 19.53 -2.99 -9.92
C ASN A 419 19.25 -4.38 -9.36
N ASN A 420 18.09 -4.97 -9.68
CA ASN A 420 17.75 -6.30 -9.19
C ASN A 420 18.61 -7.41 -9.82
N LYS A 421 18.97 -7.29 -11.10
CA LYS A 421 19.86 -8.25 -11.78
C LYS A 421 21.33 -8.15 -11.36
N SER A 422 21.67 -7.19 -10.51
CA SER A 422 23.01 -7.07 -9.93
C SER A 422 23.26 -8.19 -8.93
N ASN A 423 24.43 -8.82 -8.99
CA ASN A 423 24.89 -9.78 -7.98
C ASN A 423 25.53 -9.08 -6.76
N ASN A 424 25.61 -7.74 -6.77
CA ASN A 424 26.02 -6.96 -5.61
C ASN A 424 24.79 -6.70 -4.73
N PHE A 425 24.49 -7.65 -3.84
CA PHE A 425 23.37 -7.52 -2.92
C PHE A 425 23.62 -6.44 -1.86
N PRO A 426 22.57 -5.76 -1.39
CA PRO A 426 22.71 -4.76 -0.34
C PRO A 426 23.17 -5.42 0.96
N ASP A 427 24.00 -4.71 1.72
CA ASP A 427 24.45 -5.15 3.04
C ASP A 427 23.25 -5.15 4.02
N ILE A 428 22.82 -6.35 4.42
CA ILE A 428 21.74 -6.56 5.39
C ILE A 428 22.25 -7.07 6.73
N SER A 429 23.52 -6.85 7.09
CA SER A 429 24.11 -7.29 8.36
C SER A 429 23.60 -6.50 9.59
N PHE A 430 22.29 -6.47 9.82
CA PHE A 430 21.71 -5.91 11.03
C PHE A 430 21.95 -6.86 12.21
N GLU A 431 22.04 -6.30 13.42
CA GLU A 431 21.96 -7.08 14.66
C GLU A 431 20.89 -6.41 15.54
N ILE A 432 19.92 -7.20 15.99
CA ILE A 432 18.80 -6.72 16.82
C ILE A 432 18.50 -7.82 17.83
N ASP A 433 18.40 -7.46 19.11
CA ASP A 433 18.03 -8.41 20.16
C ASP A 433 16.54 -8.78 20.05
N ILE A 434 16.27 -9.81 19.25
CA ILE A 434 14.92 -10.33 19.04
C ILE A 434 14.27 -10.84 20.32
N LYS A 435 15.05 -11.37 21.28
CA LYS A 435 14.52 -11.88 22.55
C LYS A 435 14.02 -10.71 23.39
N LYS A 436 14.82 -9.65 23.51
CA LYS A 436 14.42 -8.42 24.20
C LYS A 436 13.19 -7.76 23.56
N LEU A 437 13.09 -7.77 22.22
CA LEU A 437 11.91 -7.27 21.52
C LEU A 437 10.67 -8.15 21.75
N ALA A 438 10.83 -9.48 21.76
CA ALA A 438 9.75 -10.41 22.07
C ALA A 438 9.27 -10.28 23.52
N ASP A 439 10.21 -10.15 24.48
CA ASP A 439 9.92 -9.89 25.89
C ASP A 439 9.19 -8.56 26.08
N TYR A 440 9.56 -7.52 25.33
CA TYR A 440 8.88 -6.23 25.33
C TYR A 440 7.41 -6.39 24.92
N TYR A 441 7.14 -7.15 23.85
CA TYR A 441 5.78 -7.42 23.39
C TYR A 441 5.00 -8.32 24.36
N PHE A 442 5.65 -9.32 24.95
CA PHE A 442 5.05 -10.26 25.90
C PHE A 442 4.58 -9.54 27.17
N ASN A 443 5.43 -8.68 27.73
CA ASN A 443 5.14 -7.94 28.97
C ASN A 443 4.27 -6.69 28.74
N TYR A 444 3.95 -6.35 27.49
CA TYR A 444 3.22 -5.13 27.12
C TYR A 444 3.83 -3.87 27.75
N SER A 445 5.17 -3.76 27.70
CA SER A 445 5.86 -2.60 28.23
C SER A 445 5.46 -1.33 27.47
N LYS A 446 5.32 -0.22 28.19
CA LYS A 446 5.01 1.10 27.61
C LYS A 446 6.23 2.02 27.54
N ASP A 447 7.31 1.62 28.20
CA ASP A 447 8.52 2.42 28.28
C ASP A 447 9.33 2.29 26.99
N TYR A 448 10.21 3.25 26.74
CA TYR A 448 11.20 3.09 25.68
C TYR A 448 12.15 1.95 26.04
N THR A 449 12.57 1.20 25.03
CA THR A 449 13.54 0.11 25.20
C THR A 449 14.52 0.15 24.04
N ASP A 450 15.81 0.16 24.37
CA ASP A 450 16.85 -0.01 23.37
C ASP A 450 17.01 -1.49 23.04
N PHE A 451 16.73 -1.89 21.80
CA PHE A 451 16.84 -3.26 21.32
C PHE A 451 18.25 -3.61 20.79
N SER A 452 19.24 -2.76 21.11
CA SER A 452 20.65 -2.95 20.74
C SER A 452 20.82 -3.08 19.22
N VAL A 453 20.17 -2.17 18.49
CA VAL A 453 20.17 -2.17 17.03
C VAL A 453 21.55 -1.77 16.49
N VAL A 454 22.20 -2.70 15.80
CA VAL A 454 23.44 -2.46 15.04
C VAL A 454 23.10 -2.40 13.55
N PHE A 455 23.56 -1.34 12.89
CA PHE A 455 23.32 -1.10 11.47
C PHE A 455 24.45 -1.67 10.59
N PRO A 456 24.14 -2.11 9.36
CA PRO A 456 25.12 -2.61 8.40
C PRO A 456 26.29 -1.65 8.20
N THR A 457 27.48 -2.20 7.98
CA THR A 457 28.71 -1.40 7.94
C THR A 457 28.70 -0.37 6.81
N THR A 458 28.07 -0.70 5.68
CA THR A 458 27.92 0.23 4.55
C THR A 458 27.05 1.43 4.91
N LEU A 459 25.96 1.21 5.66
CA LEU A 459 25.06 2.28 6.10
C LEU A 459 25.74 3.12 7.18
N SER A 460 26.34 2.50 8.18
CA SER A 460 27.04 3.17 9.28
C SER A 460 28.21 4.04 8.80
N LYS A 461 28.91 3.66 7.73
CA LYS A 461 29.97 4.49 7.12
C LYS A 461 29.44 5.65 6.28
N SER A 462 28.19 5.59 5.84
CA SER A 462 27.59 6.60 4.96
C SER A 462 26.96 7.78 5.70
N ILE A 463 26.78 7.67 7.02
CA ILE A 463 26.16 8.68 7.88
C ILE A 463 27.06 8.99 9.09
N ASN A 464 26.90 10.16 9.68
CA ASN A 464 27.67 10.57 10.85
C ASN A 464 27.11 9.96 12.16
N GLU A 465 27.86 10.09 13.25
CA GLU A 465 27.50 9.49 14.56
C GLU A 465 26.17 10.01 15.10
N SER A 466 25.87 11.31 14.96
CA SER A 466 24.60 11.88 15.42
C SER A 466 23.40 11.40 14.61
N GLU A 467 23.57 11.22 13.30
CA GLU A 467 22.57 10.65 12.39
C GLU A 467 22.33 9.17 12.69
N LEU A 468 23.39 8.42 12.99
CA LEU A 468 23.31 7.02 13.37
C LEU A 468 22.57 6.86 14.71
N GLN A 469 22.84 7.73 15.68
CA GLN A 469 22.11 7.77 16.95
C GLN A 469 20.62 8.11 16.73
N LEU A 470 20.31 9.10 15.89
CA LEU A 470 18.93 9.44 15.51
C LEU A 470 18.22 8.24 14.88
N LEU A 471 18.87 7.55 13.94
CA LEU A 471 18.31 6.39 13.28
C LEU A 471 18.10 5.23 14.25
N GLY A 472 19.03 4.97 15.17
CA GLY A 472 18.91 3.95 16.22
C GLY A 472 17.71 4.20 17.12
N VAL A 473 17.56 5.43 17.63
CA VAL A 473 16.40 5.82 18.43
C VAL A 473 15.10 5.68 17.63
N ALA A 474 15.09 6.12 16.37
CA ALA A 474 13.92 6.00 15.49
C ALA A 474 13.49 4.55 15.27
N VAL A 475 14.43 3.66 14.97
CA VAL A 475 14.15 2.22 14.78
C VAL A 475 13.63 1.60 16.08
N ASN A 476 14.25 1.88 17.22
CA ASN A 476 13.79 1.38 18.52
C ASN A 476 12.33 1.84 18.82
N SER A 477 12.03 3.12 18.65
CA SER A 477 10.68 3.66 18.86
C SER A 477 9.64 3.05 17.92
N ILE A 478 10.00 2.79 16.66
CA ILE A 478 9.11 2.18 15.66
C ILE A 478 8.88 0.70 15.98
N LEU A 479 9.93 -0.06 16.30
CA LEU A 479 9.83 -1.47 16.70
C LEU A 479 9.02 -1.65 17.98
N ALA A 480 9.10 -0.71 18.92
CA ALA A 480 8.25 -0.72 20.11
C ALA A 480 6.75 -0.54 19.78
N LYS A 481 6.43 0.24 18.73
CA LYS A 481 5.07 0.69 18.40
C LYS A 481 4.67 0.33 16.95
N PRO A 482 4.72 -0.94 16.55
CA PRO A 482 4.40 -1.33 15.18
C PRO A 482 2.89 -1.16 14.90
N GLN A 483 2.52 -1.20 13.61
CA GLN A 483 1.14 -1.06 13.18
C GLN A 483 0.22 -2.10 13.85
N GLY A 484 0.64 -3.36 13.89
CA GLY A 484 -0.19 -4.50 14.27
C GLY A 484 -0.83 -5.14 13.04
N ARG A 485 -2.09 -5.54 13.10
CA ARG A 485 -2.83 -6.08 11.93
C ARG A 485 -3.18 -4.98 10.93
N LEU A 486 -3.44 -5.40 9.67
CA LEU A 486 -4.01 -4.56 8.62
C LEU A 486 -5.30 -3.89 9.10
N GLY A 487 -5.28 -2.55 9.19
CA GLY A 487 -6.38 -1.74 9.70
C GLY A 487 -5.90 -0.34 10.10
N ASN A 488 -6.79 0.66 9.98
CA ASN A 488 -6.53 2.10 9.95
C ASN A 488 -5.30 2.59 10.73
N PHE A 489 -4.39 3.25 10.02
CA PHE A 489 -3.28 3.99 10.60
C PHE A 489 -3.76 4.94 11.70
N SER A 490 -3.15 4.83 12.87
CA SER A 490 -3.49 5.68 14.01
C SER A 490 -2.54 6.87 14.07
N GLU A 491 -3.08 8.07 13.84
CA GLU A 491 -2.35 9.33 14.03
C GLU A 491 -1.77 9.43 15.44
N GLN A 492 -2.49 8.92 16.44
CA GLN A 492 -2.01 8.89 17.82
C GLN A 492 -0.74 8.06 17.98
N LYS A 493 -0.67 6.86 17.37
CA LYS A 493 0.56 6.04 17.41
C LYS A 493 1.74 6.76 16.78
N ILE A 494 1.51 7.51 15.69
CA ILE A 494 2.56 8.27 15.00
C ILE A 494 3.07 9.40 15.90
N LEU A 495 2.16 10.13 16.55
CA LEU A 495 2.53 11.17 17.52
C LEU A 495 3.30 10.59 18.71
N GLU A 496 2.92 9.40 19.19
CA GLU A 496 3.64 8.69 20.24
C GLU A 496 5.06 8.29 19.79
N ILE A 497 5.23 7.80 18.56
CA ILE A 497 6.56 7.52 17.98
C ILE A 497 7.39 8.80 17.91
N ILE A 498 6.84 9.91 17.39
CA ILE A 498 7.57 11.19 17.29
C ILE A 498 8.01 11.68 18.67
N LYS A 499 7.12 11.59 19.65
CA LYS A 499 7.39 11.98 21.03
C LYS A 499 8.52 11.12 21.63
N ASP A 500 8.43 9.81 21.46
CA ASP A 500 9.41 8.86 21.98
C ASP A 500 10.80 9.09 21.38
N ILE A 501 10.90 9.35 20.07
CA ILE A 501 12.15 9.72 19.41
C ILE A 501 12.70 11.02 20.00
N GLY A 502 11.84 12.04 20.13
CA GLY A 502 12.23 13.33 20.69
C GLY A 502 12.69 13.24 22.15
N GLU A 503 12.12 12.39 22.98
CA GLU A 503 12.50 12.26 24.39
C GLU A 503 13.87 11.60 24.56
N HIS A 504 14.22 10.64 23.70
CA HIS A 504 15.44 9.83 23.84
C HIS A 504 16.61 10.32 22.97
N LEU A 505 16.37 11.28 22.07
CA LEU A 505 17.43 11.94 21.31
C LEU A 505 18.12 13.02 22.16
N PRO A 506 19.46 13.14 22.16
CA PRO A 506 20.15 14.26 22.81
C PRO A 506 19.83 15.59 22.13
N GLU A 507 20.07 16.71 22.83
CA GLU A 507 19.85 18.04 22.24
C GLU A 507 20.78 18.28 21.05
N ASN A 508 20.18 18.34 19.85
CA ASN A 508 20.85 18.60 18.58
C ASN A 508 19.85 19.28 17.60
N PRO A 509 20.30 19.76 16.43
CA PRO A 509 19.41 20.41 15.45
C PRO A 509 18.27 19.50 14.94
N ASP A 510 18.51 18.19 14.85
CA ASP A 510 17.50 17.24 14.39
C ASP A 510 16.37 17.05 15.41
N LYS A 511 16.69 17.09 16.71
CA LYS A 511 15.71 17.10 17.79
C LYS A 511 14.80 18.32 17.71
N GLN A 512 15.38 19.49 17.41
CA GLN A 512 14.59 20.71 17.23
C GLN A 512 13.68 20.59 16.01
N THR A 513 14.18 20.04 14.90
CA THR A 513 13.38 19.75 13.70
C THR A 513 12.20 18.81 14.01
N LEU A 514 12.42 17.74 14.78
CA LEU A 514 11.36 16.82 15.23
C LEU A 514 10.32 17.51 16.12
N ARG A 515 10.75 18.39 17.04
CA ARG A 515 9.84 19.19 17.87
C ARG A 515 8.97 20.12 17.03
N ASP A 516 9.54 20.75 16.02
CA ASP A 516 8.81 21.65 15.13
C ASP A 516 7.86 20.89 14.21
N TYR A 517 8.26 19.71 13.73
CA TYR A 517 7.38 18.78 13.02
C TYR A 517 6.22 18.30 13.90
N TYR A 518 6.49 17.94 15.15
CA TYR A 518 5.45 17.55 16.11
C TYR A 518 4.44 18.68 16.33
N LYS A 519 4.92 19.91 16.58
CA LYS A 519 4.05 21.09 16.73
C LYS A 519 3.20 21.36 15.49
N TYR A 520 3.76 21.19 14.30
CA TYR A 520 3.04 21.29 13.04
C TYR A 520 1.93 20.23 12.94
N ARG A 521 2.22 18.96 13.28
CA ARG A 521 1.23 17.86 13.21
C ARG A 521 0.05 18.06 14.16
N ILE A 522 0.27 18.65 15.33
CA ILE A 522 -0.79 18.95 16.30
C ILE A 522 -1.47 20.32 16.06
N GLY A 523 -1.12 21.04 14.98
CA GLY A 523 -1.73 22.32 14.63
C GLY A 523 -1.31 23.51 15.49
N LYS A 524 -0.17 23.44 16.20
CA LYS A 524 0.39 24.58 16.95
C LYS A 524 1.19 25.54 16.09
N ASN A 525 1.72 25.06 14.96
CA ASN A 525 2.45 25.87 13.98
C ASN A 525 1.76 25.73 12.61
N ASP A 526 1.58 26.84 11.90
CA ASP A 526 0.92 26.85 10.58
C ASP A 526 1.85 26.34 9.44
N SER A 527 3.16 26.36 9.67
CA SER A 527 4.15 25.95 8.67
C SER A 527 5.25 25.09 9.28
N PHE A 528 5.85 24.26 8.43
CA PHE A 528 6.97 23.40 8.75
C PHE A 528 8.07 23.53 7.70
N THR A 529 9.27 23.90 8.13
CA THR A 529 10.45 23.94 7.27
C THR A 529 11.02 22.54 7.12
N PHE A 530 11.00 22.02 5.90
CA PHE A 530 11.50 20.69 5.62
C PHE A 530 13.04 20.63 5.74
N PRO A 531 13.62 19.61 6.41
CA PRO A 531 15.05 19.57 6.66
C PRO A 531 15.86 19.22 5.41
N ASN A 532 17.12 19.68 5.40
CA ASN A 532 18.10 19.37 4.34
C ASN A 532 18.87 18.07 4.62
N ASN A 533 19.00 17.68 5.88
CA ASN A 533 19.68 16.45 6.27
C ASN A 533 18.88 15.23 5.80
N SER A 534 19.55 14.31 5.08
CA SER A 534 18.87 13.20 4.39
C SER A 534 18.25 12.16 5.33
N VAL A 535 18.84 11.94 6.51
CA VAL A 535 18.37 10.94 7.49
C VAL A 535 17.09 11.42 8.16
N ILE A 536 17.12 12.63 8.75
CA ILE A 536 15.93 13.22 9.38
C ILE A 536 14.82 13.49 8.35
N ALA A 537 15.18 13.88 7.12
CA ALA A 537 14.22 14.04 6.04
C ALA A 537 13.54 12.70 5.68
N SER A 538 14.30 11.60 5.63
CA SER A 538 13.76 10.25 5.39
C SER A 538 12.81 9.81 6.51
N ILE A 539 13.18 10.07 7.77
CA ILE A 539 12.34 9.80 8.94
C ILE A 539 11.02 10.60 8.86
N ILE A 540 11.09 11.90 8.56
CA ILE A 540 9.89 12.74 8.44
C ILE A 540 9.03 12.30 7.26
N ILE A 541 9.61 11.95 6.11
CA ILE A 541 8.83 11.46 4.96
C ILE A 541 8.08 10.19 5.33
N PHE A 542 8.75 9.24 5.99
CA PHE A 542 8.10 8.05 6.53
C PHE A 542 6.92 8.44 7.44
N LEU A 543 7.15 9.30 8.45
CA LEU A 543 6.12 9.75 9.39
C LEU A 543 4.97 10.55 8.72
N MET A 544 5.24 11.24 7.61
CA MET A 544 4.23 12.01 6.87
C MET A 544 3.39 11.14 5.93
N LYS A 545 4.00 10.10 5.33
CA LYS A 545 3.44 9.36 4.19
C LYS A 545 3.36 7.84 4.40
N LEU A 546 3.45 7.36 5.64
CA LEU A 546 3.31 5.94 6.02
C LEU A 546 2.03 5.24 5.53
N ASN A 547 1.01 5.98 5.07
CA ASN A 547 -0.19 5.38 4.51
C ASN A 547 0.07 4.59 3.21
N GLY A 548 1.18 4.83 2.51
CA GLY A 548 1.52 4.07 1.31
C GLY A 548 2.94 4.31 0.79
N HIS A 549 3.63 3.21 0.44
CA HIS A 549 4.98 3.23 -0.10
C HIS A 549 5.13 4.12 -1.36
N ASP A 550 4.10 4.18 -2.21
CA ASP A 550 4.09 5.05 -3.40
C ASP A 550 4.16 6.54 -3.02
N GLN A 551 3.52 6.93 -1.91
CA GLN A 551 3.54 8.31 -1.44
C GLN A 551 4.89 8.66 -0.83
N ILE A 552 5.49 7.73 -0.09
CA ILE A 552 6.88 7.84 0.41
C ILE A 552 7.82 8.07 -0.78
N ASN A 553 7.75 7.20 -1.81
CA ASN A 553 8.63 7.30 -2.98
C ASN A 553 8.45 8.63 -3.73
N LYS A 554 7.20 9.05 -3.98
CA LYS A 554 6.91 10.34 -4.63
C LYS A 554 7.51 11.51 -3.86
N MET A 555 7.44 11.48 -2.54
CA MET A 555 7.97 12.55 -1.69
C MET A 555 9.51 12.53 -1.62
N LEU A 556 10.14 11.34 -1.58
CA LEU A 556 11.60 11.20 -1.71
C LEU A 556 12.09 11.79 -3.03
N VAL A 557 11.41 11.50 -4.14
CA VAL A 557 11.73 12.07 -5.46
C VAL A 557 11.55 13.58 -5.47
N ALA A 558 10.41 14.08 -4.97
CA ALA A 558 10.12 15.52 -4.93
C ALA A 558 11.10 16.32 -4.05
N LYS A 559 11.66 15.70 -3.00
CA LYS A 559 12.65 16.30 -2.10
C LYS A 559 14.09 15.98 -2.49
N ASN A 560 14.31 15.34 -3.65
CA ASN A 560 15.63 14.96 -4.16
C ASN A 560 16.46 14.13 -3.17
N ILE A 561 15.82 13.18 -2.47
CA ILE A 561 16.48 12.25 -1.57
C ILE A 561 16.79 10.97 -2.35
N HIS A 562 18.07 10.75 -2.62
CA HIS A 562 18.55 9.64 -3.44
C HIS A 562 18.45 8.29 -2.73
N ASN A 563 18.92 8.23 -1.48
CA ASN A 563 18.94 7.00 -0.70
C ASN A 563 17.54 6.70 -0.15
N ARG A 564 16.88 5.69 -0.74
CA ARG A 564 15.54 5.26 -0.31
C ARG A 564 15.57 4.21 0.81
N GLN A 565 16.76 3.69 1.14
CA GLN A 565 16.96 2.60 2.10
C GLN A 565 16.40 2.95 3.48
N ILE A 566 16.70 4.14 4.00
CA ILE A 566 16.27 4.55 5.36
C ILE A 566 14.76 4.63 5.46
N ALA A 567 14.10 5.35 4.55
CA ALA A 567 12.65 5.53 4.60
C ALA A 567 11.90 4.18 4.49
N PHE A 568 12.36 3.28 3.61
CA PHE A 568 11.72 1.98 3.44
C PHE A 568 12.09 0.95 4.51
N LEU A 569 13.28 1.05 5.12
CA LEU A 569 13.63 0.31 6.33
C LEU A 569 12.65 0.64 7.46
N LEU A 570 12.42 1.92 7.73
CA LEU A 570 11.48 2.37 8.77
C LEU A 570 10.04 1.94 8.46
N TYR A 571 9.63 2.08 7.19
CA TYR A 571 8.33 1.62 6.72
C TYR A 571 8.16 0.11 6.96
N GLY A 572 9.16 -0.69 6.62
CA GLY A 572 9.14 -2.14 6.82
C GLY A 572 9.13 -2.55 8.28
N ALA A 573 9.89 -1.87 9.14
CA ALA A 573 9.91 -2.08 10.58
C ALA A 573 8.57 -1.73 11.25
N TYR A 574 7.83 -0.75 10.70
CA TYR A 574 6.53 -0.35 11.21
C TYR A 574 5.41 -1.31 10.80
N LEU A 575 5.39 -1.72 9.52
CA LEU A 575 4.37 -2.62 8.99
C LEU A 575 4.57 -4.07 9.46
N GLY A 576 5.82 -4.54 9.41
CA GLY A 576 6.17 -5.95 9.45
C GLY A 576 5.93 -6.65 8.12
N PHE A 577 6.64 -7.76 7.89
CA PHE A 577 6.65 -8.46 6.61
C PHE A 577 5.25 -8.87 6.14
N ALA A 578 4.44 -9.45 7.02
CA ALA A 578 3.09 -9.93 6.71
C ALA A 578 2.20 -8.85 6.06
N ASN A 579 2.29 -7.60 6.52
CA ASN A 579 1.42 -6.51 6.05
C ASN A 579 1.98 -5.78 4.82
N MET A 580 3.19 -6.12 4.36
CA MET A 580 3.73 -5.52 3.14
C MET A 580 2.91 -5.96 1.93
N PRO A 581 2.44 -5.02 1.10
CA PRO A 581 1.65 -5.35 -0.08
C PRO A 581 2.54 -5.91 -1.20
N LYS A 582 1.93 -6.71 -2.07
CA LYS A 582 2.52 -7.28 -3.29
C LYS A 582 3.10 -6.19 -4.20
N THR A 583 2.42 -5.05 -4.34
CA THR A 583 2.92 -3.89 -5.11
C THR A 583 4.25 -3.34 -4.62
N PHE A 584 4.59 -3.54 -3.33
CA PHE A 584 5.86 -3.12 -2.74
C PHE A 584 6.92 -4.23 -2.84
N THR A 585 6.52 -5.47 -2.58
CA THR A 585 7.44 -6.62 -2.46
C THR A 585 7.77 -7.31 -3.79
N ASN A 586 6.97 -7.09 -4.84
CA ASN A 586 7.22 -7.63 -6.18
C ASN A 586 8.53 -7.15 -6.80
N ILE A 587 9.05 -6.01 -6.36
CA ILE A 587 10.39 -5.56 -6.74
C ILE A 587 11.40 -6.68 -6.46
N VAL A 588 11.21 -7.47 -5.40
CA VAL A 588 12.02 -8.64 -5.06
C VAL A 588 11.40 -9.92 -5.66
N PHE A 589 10.14 -10.24 -5.38
CA PHE A 589 9.60 -11.58 -5.69
C PHE A 589 9.30 -11.86 -7.17
N ASP A 590 9.14 -10.84 -8.00
CA ASP A 590 8.92 -11.00 -9.45
C ASP A 590 10.23 -10.97 -10.25
N SER A 591 11.40 -10.89 -9.59
CA SER A 591 12.66 -10.60 -10.28
C SER A 591 13.43 -11.80 -10.83
N ASP A 592 12.88 -13.02 -10.72
CA ASP A 592 13.53 -14.30 -11.02
C ASP A 592 14.91 -14.49 -10.35
N ASN A 593 15.32 -13.59 -9.43
CA ASN A 593 16.64 -13.59 -8.81
C ASN A 593 16.68 -14.56 -7.61
N THR A 594 16.90 -15.84 -7.92
CA THR A 594 16.96 -16.91 -6.91
C THR A 594 18.13 -16.76 -5.94
N GLU A 595 19.22 -16.12 -6.36
CA GLU A 595 20.38 -15.84 -5.50
C GLU A 595 20.02 -14.81 -4.42
N LEU A 596 19.30 -13.75 -4.77
CA LEU A 596 18.80 -12.77 -3.81
C LEU A 596 17.87 -13.41 -2.77
N PHE A 597 16.96 -14.30 -3.20
CA PHE A 597 16.09 -15.03 -2.26
C PHE A 597 16.92 -15.86 -1.28
N SER A 598 17.92 -16.57 -1.80
CA SER A 598 18.81 -17.40 -0.99
C SER A 598 19.66 -16.56 -0.04
N TYR A 599 20.13 -15.39 -0.48
CA TYR A 599 20.87 -14.44 0.34
C TYR A 599 20.05 -13.95 1.54
N ILE A 600 18.81 -13.51 1.30
CA ILE A 600 17.91 -13.04 2.36
C ILE A 600 17.52 -14.18 3.30
N ASP A 601 17.13 -15.35 2.77
CA ASP A 601 16.75 -16.50 3.59
C ASP A 601 17.94 -17.01 4.41
N ASN A 602 19.15 -17.03 3.84
CA ASN A 602 20.34 -17.39 4.60
C ASN A 602 20.58 -16.41 5.73
N TYR A 603 20.42 -15.10 5.53
CA TYR A 603 20.58 -14.13 6.61
C TYR A 603 19.50 -14.29 7.70
N LEU A 604 18.23 -14.44 7.33
CA LEU A 604 17.11 -14.59 8.27
C LEU A 604 17.15 -15.89 9.08
N PHE A 605 17.73 -16.96 8.52
CA PHE A 605 17.67 -18.31 9.08
C PHE A 605 19.06 -18.93 9.39
N ASN A 606 20.19 -18.22 9.21
CA ASN A 606 21.50 -18.73 9.66
C ASN A 606 21.70 -18.49 11.16
N PRO A 607 22.32 -19.44 11.87
CA PRO A 607 22.75 -19.25 13.25
C PRO A 607 23.98 -18.33 13.42
N LEU A 608 24.61 -17.87 12.32
CA LEU A 608 25.86 -17.07 12.32
C LEU A 608 25.67 -15.56 12.15
N GLY A 609 24.47 -15.08 11.82
CA GLY A 609 24.09 -13.68 12.00
C GLY A 609 23.32 -13.59 13.31
N GLU A 610 23.56 -12.60 14.16
CA GLU A 610 22.96 -12.52 15.50
C GLU A 610 21.44 -12.24 15.52
N ILE A 611 20.65 -12.80 14.59
CA ILE A 611 19.29 -13.25 14.90
C ILE A 611 19.45 -14.63 15.52
N LYS A 612 19.78 -14.65 16.81
CA LYS A 612 19.81 -15.86 17.63
C LYS A 612 18.41 -16.49 17.67
N LEU A 613 18.06 -17.27 16.64
CA LEU A 613 17.20 -18.45 16.72
C LEU A 613 17.95 -19.46 17.60
N ILE A 614 18.14 -19.10 18.88
CA ILE A 614 18.69 -20.03 19.86
C ILE A 614 17.62 -21.09 20.09
N ASP A 615 18.04 -22.33 19.84
CA ASP A 615 17.46 -23.56 20.38
C ASP A 615 16.74 -23.31 21.71
N PHE A 616 15.45 -23.65 21.78
CA PHE A 616 14.75 -23.73 23.06
C PHE A 616 14.77 -25.17 23.55
#